data_AF-A0A9P6RAW5-F1
#
_entry.id   AF-A0A9P6RAW5-F1
#
_cell.length_a   1.000
_cell.length_b   1.000
_cell.length_c   1.000
_cell.angle_alpha   90.00
_cell.angle_beta   90.00
_cell.angle_gamma   90.00
#
_symmetry.space_group_name_H-M   'P 1'
#
loop_
_entity.id
_entity.type
_entity.pdbx_description
1 polymer ?
#
loop_
_entity_poly.entity_id
_entity_poly.type
_entity_poly.pdbx_seq_one_letter_code
_entity_poly.pdbx_strand_id
1 'polypeptide(L)'
;MVKVTSFLLISLSATLLALTSEANNQNLGACFLHVPKHPLTADGLATPYILKKGNCDQTITNQQVFVEATVFDIDTKTFSVYHPLVINEGSKPAIAPVVPKLPQNSIVGLWFGANSQSITLTGDIEDCVNGLSSTDIFGQVAFCNANKFFEAVRIANKGAGGKVVIPPLGTDANGNACPTTRHFGIIDQDQSDNVITTYLETKNGRFAQATKANREKLRKFTEIANGSDNALVADFIDPAINCMPFKAPSLMEPGVLLGSMALNELQASRQCPPVALVPFSDPMVLSNNKPSLKKVNAYRRGVNQPLISNLNQASPKAYCKNYGRVAPPYIEGIAKYIVKAPSPDAAAANNLLTFMGQRYAASWVNLGCDKLLKKTSDITVTTKNGVAVKVHFHQSKPIKGHSESNPGKKYD
;
A
#
# COMPACT_ATOMS: atom_id res chain seq x y z
N MET A 1 -8.52 20.16 11.02
CA MET A 1 -9.03 18.97 10.29
C MET A 1 -9.05 19.30 8.81
N VAL A 2 -8.01 18.93 8.08
CA VAL A 2 -7.92 19.11 6.63
C VAL A 2 -8.63 17.92 5.99
N LYS A 3 -9.59 18.19 5.09
CA LYS A 3 -10.28 17.16 4.31
C LYS A 3 -9.28 16.54 3.35
N VAL A 4 -8.85 15.30 3.61
CA VAL A 4 -8.22 14.44 2.61
C VAL A 4 -9.31 14.07 1.63
N THR A 5 -9.16 14.46 0.38
CA THR A 5 -10.17 14.22 -0.65
C THR A 5 -9.67 13.06 -1.51
N SER A 6 -9.70 11.85 -0.96
CA SER A 6 -9.51 10.63 -1.74
C SER A 6 -10.88 10.26 -2.29
N PHE A 7 -11.06 10.39 -3.60
CA PHE A 7 -12.25 9.91 -4.29
C PHE A 7 -11.84 8.75 -5.21
N LEU A 8 -12.45 7.59 -4.97
CA LEU A 8 -12.62 6.48 -5.91
C LEU A 8 -11.51 5.41 -5.93
N LEU A 9 -11.57 4.50 -4.95
CA LEU A 9 -11.48 3.06 -5.28
C LEU A 9 -12.84 2.67 -5.86
N ILE A 10 -12.88 2.25 -7.12
CA ILE A 10 -14.11 1.69 -7.70
C ILE A 10 -14.38 0.38 -6.94
N SER A 11 -15.25 0.46 -5.94
CA SER A 11 -16.08 -0.68 -5.58
C SER A 11 -16.89 -1.00 -6.83
N LEU A 12 -16.49 -2.06 -7.56
CA LEU A 12 -17.40 -2.71 -8.47
C LEU A 12 -18.62 -3.10 -7.62
N SER A 13 -19.68 -2.33 -7.76
CA SER A 13 -20.93 -2.55 -7.06
C SER A 13 -21.47 -3.87 -7.58
N ALA A 14 -21.53 -4.88 -6.72
CA ALA A 14 -22.22 -6.14 -7.01
C ALA A 14 -23.74 -5.88 -7.03
N THR A 15 -24.20 -5.22 -8.09
CA THR A 15 -25.60 -5.19 -8.50
C THR A 15 -25.74 -6.12 -9.68
N LEU A 16 -26.41 -7.24 -9.44
CA LEU A 16 -26.85 -8.18 -10.45
C LEU A 16 -27.88 -7.48 -11.36
N LEU A 17 -27.42 -6.86 -12.44
CA LEU A 17 -28.26 -6.38 -13.54
C LEU A 17 -27.53 -6.72 -14.85
N ALA A 18 -27.98 -7.78 -15.50
CA ALA A 18 -27.78 -7.92 -16.93
C ALA A 18 -28.58 -6.79 -17.61
N LEU A 19 -27.91 -5.89 -18.32
CA LEU A 19 -28.39 -5.12 -19.48
C LEU A 19 -27.32 -4.10 -19.93
N THR A 20 -26.94 -4.24 -21.20
CA THR A 20 -26.47 -3.20 -22.14
C THR A 20 -25.33 -2.26 -21.72
N SER A 21 -24.20 -2.46 -22.39
CA SER A 21 -23.03 -1.60 -22.45
C SER A 21 -23.35 -0.19 -22.94
N GLU A 22 -23.52 0.75 -22.02
CA GLU A 22 -23.08 2.14 -22.20
C GLU A 22 -22.32 2.55 -20.93
N ALA A 23 -21.13 1.95 -20.76
CA ALA A 23 -20.18 2.39 -19.75
C ALA A 23 -19.67 3.77 -20.14
N ASN A 24 -19.96 4.75 -19.29
CA ASN A 24 -19.38 6.09 -19.38
C ASN A 24 -17.85 5.96 -19.46
N ASN A 25 -17.28 6.41 -20.57
CA ASN A 25 -15.89 6.19 -20.99
C ASN A 25 -14.90 7.03 -20.18
N GLN A 26 -14.83 6.79 -18.86
CA GLN A 26 -13.76 7.30 -18.01
C GLN A 26 -12.55 6.41 -18.27
N ASN A 27 -11.66 6.84 -19.18
CA ASN A 27 -10.38 6.19 -19.41
C ASN A 27 -9.60 6.18 -18.09
N LEU A 28 -9.57 5.03 -17.40
CA LEU A 28 -8.89 4.85 -16.11
C LEU A 28 -7.36 5.02 -16.22
N GLY A 29 -6.84 5.29 -17.42
CA GLY A 29 -5.54 5.91 -17.65
C GLY A 29 -4.37 4.94 -17.58
N ALA A 30 -3.82 4.58 -18.73
CA ALA A 30 -2.48 4.00 -18.79
C ALA A 30 -1.46 5.15 -18.68
N CYS A 31 -1.00 5.44 -17.46
CA CYS A 31 -0.12 6.56 -17.19
C CYS A 31 1.32 6.26 -17.61
N PHE A 32 2.03 7.30 -18.06
CA PHE A 32 3.46 7.24 -18.30
C PHE A 32 4.14 8.26 -17.41
N LEU A 33 5.05 7.81 -16.54
CA LEU A 33 5.81 8.66 -15.65
C LEU A 33 7.27 8.69 -16.12
N HIS A 34 7.78 9.89 -16.40
CA HIS A 34 9.18 10.10 -16.70
C HIS A 34 9.99 10.25 -15.41
N VAL A 35 10.87 9.29 -15.18
CA VAL A 35 11.83 9.25 -14.07
C VAL A 35 13.03 10.14 -14.43
N PRO A 36 13.40 11.11 -13.56
CA PRO A 36 14.51 12.02 -13.82
C PRO A 36 15.85 11.27 -13.82
N LYS A 37 16.87 11.88 -14.43
CA LYS A 37 18.24 11.35 -14.40
C LYS A 37 18.74 11.19 -12.96
N HIS A 38 19.49 10.11 -12.72
CA HIS A 38 20.10 9.78 -11.44
C HIS A 38 19.07 9.75 -10.28
N PRO A 39 17.95 9.02 -10.40
CA PRO A 39 16.79 9.14 -9.51
C PRO A 39 17.08 8.72 -8.05
N LEU A 40 18.21 8.05 -7.81
CA LEU A 40 18.65 7.60 -6.49
C LEU A 40 19.58 8.60 -5.78
N THR A 41 19.83 9.77 -6.37
CA THR A 41 20.67 10.84 -5.81
C THR A 41 19.83 11.96 -5.19
N ALA A 42 20.44 12.82 -4.37
CA ALA A 42 19.73 13.97 -3.79
C ALA A 42 19.09 14.87 -4.86
N ASP A 43 19.83 15.19 -5.92
CA ASP A 43 19.33 16.01 -7.03
C ASP A 43 18.23 15.30 -7.82
N GLY A 44 18.39 13.99 -8.06
CA GLY A 44 17.37 13.18 -8.73
C GLY A 44 16.06 13.09 -7.95
N LEU A 45 16.14 12.86 -6.63
CA LEU A 45 14.97 12.86 -5.74
C LEU A 45 14.24 14.21 -5.74
N ALA A 46 14.99 15.31 -5.74
CA ALA A 46 14.42 16.67 -5.75
C ALA A 46 13.95 17.15 -7.13
N THR A 47 14.32 16.43 -8.20
CA THR A 47 13.85 16.73 -9.55
C THR A 47 12.43 16.20 -9.73
N PRO A 48 11.47 17.02 -10.20
CA PRO A 48 10.11 16.56 -10.41
C PRO A 48 10.02 15.39 -11.40
N TYR A 49 9.25 14.38 -11.03
CA TYR A 49 8.87 13.27 -11.89
C TYR A 49 7.72 13.74 -12.77
N ILE A 50 7.82 13.53 -14.09
CA ILE A 50 6.92 14.17 -15.05
C ILE A 50 5.87 13.18 -15.53
N LEU A 51 4.61 13.43 -15.19
CA LEU A 51 3.47 12.69 -15.71
C LEU A 51 3.18 13.14 -17.15
N LYS A 52 3.23 12.21 -18.09
CA LYS A 52 3.12 12.51 -19.53
C LYS A 52 1.72 12.99 -19.91
N LYS A 53 1.65 14.13 -20.60
CA LYS A 53 0.38 14.71 -21.05
C LYS A 53 -0.29 13.82 -22.10
N GLY A 54 -1.62 13.71 -22.03
CA GLY A 54 -2.45 12.91 -22.95
C GLY A 54 -2.65 11.47 -22.51
N ASN A 55 -1.89 11.00 -21.52
CA ASN A 55 -2.06 9.69 -20.89
C ASN A 55 -2.85 9.80 -19.58
N CYS A 56 -2.34 10.64 -18.68
CA CYS A 56 -2.92 10.92 -17.37
C CYS A 56 -2.72 12.38 -17.01
N ASP A 57 -3.55 12.88 -16.10
CA ASP A 57 -3.46 14.21 -15.52
C ASP A 57 -3.52 14.13 -13.99
N GLN A 58 -2.50 14.66 -13.31
CA GLN A 58 -2.39 14.64 -11.86
C GLN A 58 -3.52 15.42 -11.15
N THR A 59 -4.25 16.28 -11.87
CA THR A 59 -5.45 16.98 -11.35
C THR A 59 -6.71 16.12 -11.36
N ILE A 60 -6.67 14.97 -12.05
CA ILE A 60 -7.77 14.00 -12.12
C ILE A 60 -7.50 12.89 -11.10
N THR A 61 -8.36 12.77 -10.09
CA THR A 61 -8.12 11.93 -8.90
C THR A 61 -7.76 10.48 -9.21
N ASN A 62 -8.47 9.84 -10.16
CA ASN A 62 -8.23 8.45 -10.58
C ASN A 62 -7.16 8.33 -11.67
N GLN A 63 -6.33 9.35 -11.88
CA GLN A 63 -5.17 9.33 -12.79
C GLN A 63 -3.87 9.74 -12.08
N GLN A 64 -3.95 10.02 -10.78
CA GLN A 64 -2.83 10.49 -9.98
C GLN A 64 -1.77 9.40 -9.79
N VAL A 65 -0.51 9.82 -9.84
CA VAL A 65 0.67 9.00 -9.62
C VAL A 65 1.50 9.57 -8.48
N PHE A 66 2.12 8.70 -7.70
CA PHE A 66 2.87 9.05 -6.50
C PHE A 66 4.21 8.30 -6.46
N VAL A 67 5.21 8.94 -5.88
CA VAL A 67 6.55 8.37 -5.70
C VAL A 67 6.94 8.50 -4.23
N GLU A 68 7.58 7.47 -3.70
CA GLU A 68 8.07 7.41 -2.33
C GLU A 68 9.49 6.86 -2.32
N ALA A 69 10.37 7.51 -1.56
CA ALA A 69 11.74 7.07 -1.33
C ALA A 69 11.92 6.67 0.14
N THR A 70 12.51 5.51 0.36
CA THR A 70 13.06 5.13 1.67
C THR A 70 14.57 5.01 1.55
N VAL A 71 15.27 5.67 2.45
CA VAL A 71 16.73 5.73 2.48
C VAL A 71 17.21 4.96 3.70
N PHE A 72 18.13 4.02 3.48
CA PHE A 72 18.79 3.27 4.55
C PHE A 72 20.24 3.72 4.64
N ASP A 73 20.62 4.26 5.80
CA ASP A 73 22.00 4.60 6.13
C ASP A 73 22.71 3.34 6.64
N ILE A 74 23.73 2.89 5.93
CA ILE A 74 24.47 1.67 6.29
C ILE A 74 25.32 1.90 7.56
N ASP A 75 25.87 3.10 7.73
CA ASP A 75 26.81 3.41 8.82
C ASP A 75 26.06 3.51 10.15
N THR A 76 24.94 4.24 10.16
CA THR A 76 24.12 4.41 11.38
C THR A 76 23.04 3.35 11.55
N LYS A 77 22.75 2.55 10.51
CA LYS A 77 21.68 1.55 10.47
C LYS A 77 20.30 2.14 10.73
N THR A 78 20.10 3.38 10.31
CA THR A 78 18.84 4.11 10.44
C THR A 78 18.16 4.31 9.10
N PHE A 79 16.88 4.68 9.16
CA PHE A 79 16.05 4.95 7.99
C PHE A 79 15.70 6.42 7.92
N SER A 80 15.37 6.90 6.72
CA SER A 80 14.69 8.17 6.49
C SER A 80 13.79 8.09 5.27
N VAL A 81 12.81 8.98 5.16
CA VAL A 81 11.78 8.97 4.11
C VAL A 81 11.74 10.28 3.37
N TYR A 82 11.53 10.22 2.06
CA TYR A 82 11.36 11.38 1.19
C TYR A 82 10.26 11.10 0.17
N HIS A 83 9.44 12.09 -0.17
CA HIS A 83 8.39 11.94 -1.18
C HIS A 83 8.75 12.79 -2.41
N PRO A 84 9.37 12.21 -3.46
CA PRO A 84 9.61 12.93 -4.70
C PRO A 84 8.33 13.50 -5.28
N LEU A 85 8.39 14.68 -5.89
CA LEU A 85 7.20 15.37 -6.40
C LEU A 85 6.86 14.89 -7.82
N VAL A 86 5.60 14.51 -8.04
CA VAL A 86 5.05 14.31 -9.39
C VAL A 86 4.36 15.58 -9.87
N ILE A 87 4.59 15.98 -11.12
CA ILE A 87 3.91 17.10 -11.77
C ILE A 87 3.48 16.71 -13.19
N ASN A 88 2.48 17.42 -13.74
CA ASN A 88 2.10 17.26 -15.14
C ASN A 88 3.17 17.81 -16.09
N GLU A 89 3.35 17.16 -17.23
CA GLU A 89 4.20 17.65 -18.32
C GLU A 89 3.80 19.07 -18.76
N GLY A 90 4.81 19.93 -18.91
CA GLY A 90 4.62 21.34 -19.26
C GLY A 90 4.21 22.23 -18.08
N SER A 91 4.02 21.68 -16.88
CA SER A 91 3.78 22.46 -15.66
C SER A 91 5.07 22.75 -14.88
N LYS A 92 4.95 23.56 -13.82
CA LYS A 92 6.02 23.81 -12.85
C LYS A 92 5.50 23.51 -11.44
N PRO A 93 6.34 22.99 -10.51
CA PRO A 93 5.95 22.82 -9.12
C PRO A 93 5.39 24.11 -8.53
N ALA A 94 4.31 24.04 -7.74
CA ALA A 94 3.79 25.21 -7.02
C ALA A 94 4.85 25.79 -6.08
N ILE A 95 5.62 24.91 -5.44
CA ILE A 95 6.81 25.20 -4.66
C ILE A 95 7.87 24.17 -5.07
N ALA A 96 9.12 24.60 -5.27
CA ALA A 96 10.22 23.70 -5.62
C ALA A 96 10.40 22.61 -4.55
N PRO A 97 10.67 21.34 -4.93
CA PRO A 97 10.96 20.29 -3.96
C PRO A 97 12.17 20.63 -3.09
N VAL A 98 12.15 20.17 -1.84
CA VAL A 98 13.29 20.27 -0.93
C VAL A 98 14.39 19.34 -1.43
N VAL A 99 15.63 19.82 -1.54
CA VAL A 99 16.77 18.96 -1.86
C VAL A 99 17.17 18.19 -0.59
N PRO A 100 17.05 16.85 -0.56
CA PRO A 100 17.36 16.08 0.63
C PRO A 100 18.87 16.00 0.87
N LYS A 101 19.28 15.99 2.14
CA LYS A 101 20.65 15.62 2.51
C LYS A 101 20.72 14.11 2.74
N LEU A 102 21.26 13.38 1.77
CA LEU A 102 21.47 11.95 1.90
C LEU A 102 22.70 11.64 2.78
N PRO A 103 22.67 10.59 3.61
CA PRO A 103 23.87 10.05 4.25
C PRO A 103 24.88 9.58 3.19
N GLN A 104 26.17 9.69 3.50
CA GLN A 104 27.25 9.38 2.55
C GLN A 104 27.23 7.91 2.10
N ASN A 105 26.98 6.98 3.02
CA ASN A 105 26.89 5.55 2.75
C ASN A 105 25.44 5.08 2.86
N SER A 106 24.57 5.60 1.99
CA SER A 106 23.15 5.26 1.98
C SER A 106 22.71 4.48 0.74
N ILE A 107 21.67 3.66 0.92
CA ILE A 107 20.95 2.99 -0.16
C ILE A 107 19.55 3.60 -0.25
N VAL A 108 19.21 4.12 -1.42
CA VAL A 108 17.88 4.67 -1.72
C VAL A 108 17.06 3.62 -2.45
N GLY A 109 15.87 3.28 -1.96
CA GLY A 109 14.85 2.57 -2.72
C GLY A 109 13.72 3.52 -3.12
N LEU A 110 13.12 3.30 -4.28
CA LEU A 110 11.95 4.02 -4.78
C LEU A 110 10.78 3.08 -5.01
N TRP A 111 9.60 3.53 -4.63
CA TRP A 111 8.32 2.87 -4.86
C TRP A 111 7.36 3.85 -5.53
N PHE A 112 6.55 3.31 -6.44
CA PHE A 112 5.63 4.08 -7.25
C PHE A 112 4.24 3.47 -7.10
N GLY A 113 3.25 4.32 -6.84
CA GLY A 113 1.85 3.93 -6.76
C GLY A 113 0.99 4.84 -7.63
N ALA A 114 -0.06 4.30 -8.23
CA ALA A 114 -0.99 5.05 -9.06
C ALA A 114 -2.42 4.81 -8.60
N ASN A 115 -3.24 5.86 -8.61
CA ASN A 115 -4.70 5.73 -8.50
C ASN A 115 -5.35 5.40 -9.86
N SER A 116 -4.55 5.35 -10.92
CA SER A 116 -4.94 4.97 -12.28
C SER A 116 -4.97 3.46 -12.48
N GLN A 117 -5.39 3.01 -13.66
CA GLN A 117 -5.32 1.60 -14.04
C GLN A 117 -3.87 1.09 -14.07
N SER A 118 -2.95 1.92 -14.56
CA SER A 118 -1.54 1.53 -14.60
C SER A 118 -0.56 2.70 -14.66
N ILE A 119 0.68 2.40 -14.30
CA ILE A 119 1.85 3.26 -14.47
C ILE A 119 2.95 2.52 -15.23
N THR A 120 3.40 3.14 -16.31
CA THR A 120 4.59 2.76 -17.07
C THR A 120 5.71 3.76 -16.80
N LEU A 121 6.85 3.28 -16.30
CA LEU A 121 8.03 4.13 -16.10
C LEU A 121 8.80 4.33 -17.41
N THR A 122 9.29 5.56 -17.62
CA THR A 122 10.16 5.95 -18.74
C THR A 122 11.31 6.83 -18.23
N GLY A 123 12.32 7.13 -19.05
CA GLY A 123 13.46 7.95 -18.63
C GLY A 123 14.59 7.10 -18.05
N ASP A 124 15.17 7.53 -16.93
CA ASP A 124 16.26 6.81 -16.25
C ASP A 124 15.69 5.69 -15.37
N ILE A 125 15.54 4.51 -15.98
CA ILE A 125 14.83 3.37 -15.38
C ILE A 125 15.69 2.11 -15.25
N GLU A 126 17.02 2.24 -15.32
CA GLU A 126 17.95 1.11 -15.32
C GLU A 126 17.80 0.21 -14.08
N ASP A 127 17.66 0.83 -12.90
CA ASP A 127 17.46 0.12 -11.63
C ASP A 127 16.00 -0.21 -11.32
N CYS A 128 15.09 -0.04 -12.29
CA CYS A 128 13.65 -0.16 -12.08
C CYS A 128 13.08 -1.50 -12.55
N VAL A 129 12.07 -1.98 -11.80
CA VAL A 129 11.24 -3.14 -12.12
C VAL A 129 9.78 -2.69 -12.11
N ASN A 130 9.19 -2.62 -13.30
CA ASN A 130 7.78 -2.29 -13.49
C ASN A 130 6.96 -3.50 -13.98
N GLY A 131 7.59 -4.66 -14.15
CA GLY A 131 6.98 -5.88 -14.67
C GLY A 131 8.02 -6.82 -15.28
N LEU A 132 7.60 -7.62 -16.26
CA LEU A 132 8.52 -8.46 -17.06
C LEU A 132 8.99 -7.77 -18.35
N SER A 133 8.24 -6.79 -18.85
CA SER A 133 8.57 -5.97 -20.01
C SER A 133 7.71 -4.69 -19.99
N SER A 134 7.91 -3.80 -20.96
CA SER A 134 7.09 -2.58 -21.13
C SER A 134 5.62 -2.85 -21.48
N THR A 135 5.29 -4.06 -21.95
CA THR A 135 3.91 -4.48 -22.25
C THR A 135 3.34 -5.46 -21.23
N ASP A 136 4.17 -5.91 -20.27
CA ASP A 136 3.81 -6.85 -19.22
C ASP A 136 4.15 -6.27 -17.84
N ILE A 137 3.52 -5.12 -17.54
CA ILE A 137 3.72 -4.35 -16.32
C ILE A 137 2.89 -4.88 -15.15
N PHE A 138 3.23 -4.49 -13.91
CA PHE A 138 2.46 -4.87 -12.74
C PHE A 138 1.10 -4.19 -12.67
N GLY A 139 0.86 -3.10 -13.40
CA GLY A 139 -0.36 -2.30 -13.29
C GLY A 139 -0.05 -0.99 -12.58
N GLN A 140 -0.62 -0.78 -11.39
CA GLN A 140 -0.53 0.46 -10.61
C GLN A 140 0.82 0.68 -9.89
N VAL A 141 1.76 -0.25 -10.03
CA VAL A 141 2.96 -0.29 -9.18
C VAL A 141 4.25 -0.45 -9.98
N ALA A 142 5.30 0.21 -9.50
CA ALA A 142 6.66 -0.03 -9.94
C ALA A 142 7.64 0.20 -8.78
N PHE A 143 8.88 -0.25 -8.97
CA PHE A 143 9.94 -0.12 -7.98
C PHE A 143 11.24 0.29 -8.67
N CYS A 144 12.09 1.08 -8.02
CA CYS A 144 13.50 1.20 -8.41
C CYS A 144 14.40 0.91 -7.22
N ASN A 145 15.43 0.10 -7.45
CA ASN A 145 16.42 -0.29 -6.45
C ASN A 145 15.89 -1.04 -5.19
N ALA A 146 14.61 -1.42 -5.16
CA ALA A 146 13.96 -2.04 -4.00
C ALA A 146 14.65 -3.34 -3.55
N ASN A 147 15.09 -4.21 -4.49
CA ASN A 147 15.80 -5.42 -4.13
C ASN A 147 17.13 -5.12 -3.42
N LYS A 148 17.94 -4.21 -3.97
CA LYS A 148 19.23 -3.84 -3.37
C LYS A 148 19.02 -3.19 -2.00
N PHE A 149 17.96 -2.38 -1.85
CA PHE A 149 17.56 -1.79 -0.58
C PHE A 149 17.26 -2.86 0.49
N PHE A 150 16.31 -3.79 0.23
CA PHE A 150 15.97 -4.81 1.23
C PHE A 150 17.12 -5.78 1.49
N GLU A 151 17.92 -6.08 0.49
CA GLU A 151 19.15 -6.87 0.65
C GLU A 151 20.16 -6.17 1.55
N ALA A 152 20.41 -4.88 1.35
CA ALA A 152 21.32 -4.10 2.19
C ALA A 152 20.86 -4.10 3.66
N VAL A 153 19.56 -3.90 3.90
CA VAL A 153 18.98 -3.98 5.25
C VAL A 153 19.19 -5.37 5.86
N ARG A 154 18.93 -6.44 5.09
CA ARG A 154 19.11 -7.83 5.56
C ARG A 154 20.58 -8.14 5.86
N ILE A 155 21.51 -7.67 5.04
CA ILE A 155 22.96 -7.86 5.24
C ILE A 155 23.40 -7.09 6.49
N ALA A 156 23.04 -5.80 6.60
CA ALA A 156 23.37 -4.98 7.76
C ALA A 156 22.81 -5.55 9.07
N ASN A 157 21.62 -6.16 9.02
CA ASN A 157 21.01 -6.79 10.20
C ASN A 157 21.71 -8.09 10.64
N LYS A 158 22.42 -8.76 9.73
CA LYS A 158 23.20 -9.99 10.02
C LYS A 158 24.68 -9.72 10.31
N GLY A 159 25.21 -8.57 9.89
CA GLY A 159 26.62 -8.22 10.01
C GLY A 159 27.08 -7.81 11.41
N ALA A 160 28.39 -7.57 11.54
CA ALA A 160 28.99 -7.03 12.76
C ALA A 160 28.61 -5.56 13.00
N GLY A 161 28.69 -5.08 14.24
CA GLY A 161 28.46 -3.67 14.60
C GLY A 161 27.01 -3.29 14.96
N GLY A 162 26.19 -4.23 15.44
CA GLY A 162 24.81 -3.98 15.89
C GLY A 162 23.73 -4.36 14.86
N LYS A 163 22.52 -4.65 15.32
CA LYS A 163 21.39 -5.06 14.46
C LYS A 163 20.64 -3.83 13.94
N VAL A 164 20.07 -3.93 12.75
CA VAL A 164 19.12 -2.93 12.26
C VAL A 164 17.88 -3.00 13.15
N VAL A 165 17.46 -1.86 13.69
CA VAL A 165 16.29 -1.80 14.58
C VAL A 165 15.02 -1.70 13.73
N ILE A 166 14.37 -2.84 13.53
CA ILE A 166 12.98 -2.89 13.06
C ILE A 166 12.10 -2.94 14.32
N PRO A 167 11.19 -1.97 14.55
CA PRO A 167 10.30 -1.99 15.71
C PRO A 167 9.54 -3.31 15.84
N PRO A 168 9.26 -3.78 17.07
CA PRO A 168 8.29 -4.86 17.25
C PRO A 168 6.92 -4.43 16.72
N LEU A 169 6.05 -5.39 16.41
CA LEU A 169 4.68 -5.07 16.00
C LEU A 169 3.93 -4.31 17.09
N GLY A 170 4.21 -4.61 18.36
CA GLY A 170 3.46 -4.08 19.49
C GLY A 170 2.16 -4.84 19.70
N THR A 171 1.28 -4.23 20.48
CA THR A 171 0.03 -4.85 20.93
C THR A 171 -1.12 -3.87 20.73
N ASP A 172 -2.21 -4.34 20.13
CA ASP A 172 -3.42 -3.55 19.91
C ASP A 172 -4.20 -3.31 21.21
N ALA A 173 -5.25 -2.50 21.14
CA ALA A 173 -6.12 -2.17 22.26
C ALA A 173 -6.95 -3.37 22.80
N ASN A 174 -6.83 -4.56 22.21
CA ASN A 174 -7.41 -5.81 22.70
C ASN A 174 -6.36 -6.79 23.25
N GLY A 175 -5.06 -6.44 23.24
CA GLY A 175 -4.00 -7.35 23.68
C GLY A 175 -3.44 -8.27 22.59
N ASN A 176 -3.89 -8.14 21.34
CA ASN A 176 -3.38 -8.94 20.22
C ASN A 176 -2.15 -8.29 19.58
N ALA A 177 -1.35 -9.05 18.83
CA ALA A 177 -0.29 -8.46 18.02
C ALA A 177 -0.88 -7.45 17.01
N CYS A 178 -0.25 -6.29 16.87
CA CYS A 178 -0.67 -5.29 15.89
C CYS A 178 -0.63 -5.88 14.46
N PRO A 179 -1.63 -5.53 13.62
CA PRO A 179 -1.65 -5.96 12.23
C PRO A 179 -0.49 -5.34 11.45
N THR A 180 -0.20 -5.91 10.29
CA THR A 180 0.71 -5.31 9.31
C THR A 180 0.06 -5.33 7.94
N THR A 181 0.74 -4.82 6.92
CA THR A 181 0.29 -4.90 5.51
C THR A 181 0.10 -6.34 5.01
N ARG A 182 0.66 -7.33 5.72
CA ARG A 182 0.49 -8.76 5.42
C ARG A 182 -0.61 -9.42 6.26
N HIS A 183 -1.36 -8.67 7.06
CA HIS A 183 -2.44 -9.24 7.86
C HIS A 183 -3.71 -9.39 7.01
N PHE A 184 -4.31 -10.59 7.00
CA PHE A 184 -5.51 -10.84 6.19
C PHE A 184 -6.70 -9.93 6.55
N GLY A 185 -6.74 -9.35 7.74
CA GLY A 185 -7.74 -8.35 8.12
C GLY A 185 -7.54 -6.94 7.54
N ILE A 186 -6.43 -6.71 6.82
CA ILE A 186 -6.04 -5.41 6.26
C ILE A 186 -6.15 -5.39 4.73
N ILE A 187 -5.68 -6.47 4.08
CA ILE A 187 -5.53 -6.55 2.63
C ILE A 187 -6.80 -6.20 1.84
N ASP A 188 -6.61 -5.67 0.63
CA ASP A 188 -7.61 -5.74 -0.43
C ASP A 188 -7.26 -6.77 -1.53
N GLN A 189 -7.68 -6.47 -2.77
CA GLN A 189 -7.44 -7.32 -3.93
C GLN A 189 -5.97 -7.30 -4.38
N ASP A 190 -5.23 -6.22 -4.12
CA ASP A 190 -3.88 -5.95 -4.63
C ASP A 190 -2.98 -5.57 -3.43
N GLN A 191 -2.52 -6.56 -2.66
CA GLN A 191 -1.76 -6.25 -1.44
C GLN A 191 -0.36 -5.70 -1.73
N SER A 192 0.17 -4.88 -0.83
CA SER A 192 1.54 -4.34 -0.88
C SER A 192 1.81 -3.48 -2.13
N ASP A 193 0.79 -2.83 -2.68
CA ASP A 193 0.85 -2.16 -3.97
C ASP A 193 1.20 -0.67 -3.88
N ASN A 194 0.71 0.04 -2.88
CA ASN A 194 0.64 1.50 -2.92
C ASN A 194 1.51 2.22 -1.88
N VAL A 195 1.85 3.48 -2.14
CA VAL A 195 2.73 4.31 -1.28
C VAL A 195 1.93 5.17 -0.30
N ILE A 196 2.59 5.79 0.69
CA ILE A 196 1.94 6.67 1.69
C ILE A 196 2.03 8.16 1.27
N THR A 197 2.78 8.45 0.21
CA THR A 197 3.00 9.81 -0.30
C THR A 197 1.71 10.62 -0.50
N THR A 198 1.71 11.86 0.00
CA THR A 198 0.72 12.89 -0.31
C THR A 198 1.35 14.12 -0.96
N TYR A 199 0.56 14.85 -1.75
CA TYR A 199 0.93 16.13 -2.36
C TYR A 199 -0.12 17.20 -2.07
N LEU A 200 0.29 18.46 -2.17
CA LEU A 200 -0.61 19.62 -2.10
C LEU A 200 -0.90 20.11 -3.51
N GLU A 201 -2.16 20.04 -3.92
CA GLU A 201 -2.66 20.58 -5.18
C GLU A 201 -3.23 21.99 -4.96
N THR A 202 -2.78 22.95 -5.76
CA THR A 202 -3.31 24.32 -5.77
C THR A 202 -4.51 24.44 -6.71
N LYS A 203 -5.34 25.48 -6.54
CA LYS A 203 -6.51 25.75 -7.40
C LYS A 203 -6.18 25.83 -8.91
N ASN A 204 -4.95 26.17 -9.27
CA ASN A 204 -4.48 26.21 -10.66
C ASN A 204 -3.78 24.92 -11.13
N GLY A 205 -3.99 23.80 -10.44
CA GLY A 205 -3.47 22.48 -10.86
C GLY A 205 -1.95 22.35 -10.79
N ARG A 206 -1.30 23.02 -9.83
CA ARG A 206 0.14 22.87 -9.55
C ARG A 206 0.34 22.13 -8.24
N PHE A 207 1.43 21.40 -8.14
CA PHE A 207 1.68 20.49 -7.01
C PHE A 207 2.90 20.91 -6.20
N ALA A 208 2.87 20.64 -4.90
CA ALA A 208 4.01 20.77 -4.00
C ALA A 208 4.08 19.58 -3.04
N GLN A 209 5.27 19.32 -2.48
CA GLN A 209 5.42 18.36 -1.39
C GLN A 209 4.56 18.75 -0.19
N ALA A 210 3.99 17.77 0.49
CA ALA A 210 3.10 17.97 1.63
C ALA A 210 3.85 18.20 2.96
N THR A 211 4.61 19.28 3.02
CA THR A 211 5.31 19.74 4.25
C THR A 211 4.49 20.81 4.98
N LYS A 212 4.75 21.01 6.28
CA LYS A 212 4.15 22.09 7.06
C LYS A 212 4.42 23.46 6.44
N ALA A 213 5.68 23.72 6.05
CA ALA A 213 6.08 24.98 5.41
C ALA A 213 5.30 25.24 4.11
N ASN A 214 5.06 24.21 3.30
CA ASN A 214 4.29 24.35 2.06
C ASN A 214 2.80 24.57 2.33
N ARG A 215 2.21 23.90 3.33
CA ARG A 215 0.82 24.13 3.76
C ARG A 215 0.62 25.59 4.21
N GLU A 216 1.55 26.12 5.01
CA GLU A 216 1.53 27.51 5.47
C GLU A 216 1.69 28.51 4.31
N LYS A 217 2.59 28.22 3.36
CA LYS A 217 2.86 29.09 2.21
C LYS A 217 1.71 29.12 1.19
N LEU A 218 1.09 27.97 0.89
CA LEU A 218 0.00 27.89 -0.09
C LEU A 218 -1.33 28.42 0.45
N ARG A 219 -1.61 28.25 1.75
CA ARG A 219 -2.84 28.63 2.48
C ARG A 219 -4.14 27.96 2.00
N LYS A 220 -4.31 27.73 0.70
CA LYS A 220 -5.46 27.07 0.06
C LYS A 220 -4.96 25.99 -0.89
N PHE A 221 -5.23 24.74 -0.54
CA PHE A 221 -4.82 23.56 -1.30
C PHE A 221 -5.80 22.41 -1.05
N THR A 222 -5.81 21.46 -1.98
CA THR A 222 -6.35 20.11 -1.76
C THR A 222 -5.17 19.19 -1.47
N GLU A 223 -5.25 18.40 -0.41
CA GLU A 223 -4.25 17.35 -0.18
C GLU A 223 -4.72 16.07 -0.88
N ILE A 224 -3.88 15.55 -1.78
CA ILE A 224 -4.12 14.36 -2.60
C ILE A 224 -3.22 13.22 -2.13
N ALA A 225 -3.70 11.99 -2.19
CA ALA A 225 -3.03 10.81 -1.65
C ALA A 225 -3.22 9.59 -2.57
N ASN A 226 -2.33 8.61 -2.43
CA ASN A 226 -2.50 7.31 -3.05
C ASN A 226 -3.40 6.42 -2.19
N GLY A 227 -4.42 5.78 -2.77
CA GLY A 227 -5.31 4.87 -2.04
C GLY A 227 -4.56 3.61 -1.62
N SER A 228 -4.01 3.57 -0.41
CA SER A 228 -2.92 2.66 -0.07
C SER A 228 -3.20 1.77 1.14
N ASP A 229 -2.94 0.46 1.02
CA ASP A 229 -2.83 -0.47 2.16
C ASP A 229 -1.82 0.02 3.21
N ASN A 230 -0.72 0.61 2.74
CA ASN A 230 0.34 1.12 3.59
C ASN A 230 -0.12 2.32 4.41
N ALA A 231 -0.86 3.25 3.79
CA ALA A 231 -1.48 4.38 4.49
C ALA A 231 -2.63 3.91 5.40
N LEU A 232 -3.43 2.93 4.96
CA LEU A 232 -4.51 2.34 5.75
C LEU A 232 -3.99 1.81 7.10
N VAL A 233 -2.90 1.05 7.09
CA VAL A 233 -2.26 0.58 8.33
C VAL A 233 -1.72 1.76 9.14
N ALA A 234 -0.83 2.56 8.54
CA ALA A 234 -0.01 3.50 9.30
C ALA A 234 -0.76 4.74 9.82
N ASP A 235 -1.79 5.20 9.09
CA ASP A 235 -2.46 6.47 9.35
C ASP A 235 -3.90 6.32 9.84
N PHE A 236 -4.52 5.15 9.66
CA PHE A 236 -5.92 4.92 10.05
C PHE A 236 -6.11 3.80 11.06
N ILE A 237 -5.61 2.59 10.78
CA ILE A 237 -5.81 1.43 11.66
C ILE A 237 -4.97 1.56 12.91
N ASP A 238 -3.65 1.73 12.78
CA ASP A 238 -2.74 1.72 13.93
C ASP A 238 -3.13 2.77 14.98
N PRO A 239 -3.37 4.05 14.63
CA PRO A 239 -3.82 5.05 15.59
C PRO A 239 -5.16 4.72 16.24
N ALA A 240 -6.09 4.10 15.51
CA ALA A 240 -7.40 3.74 16.03
C ALA A 240 -7.34 2.61 17.06
N ILE A 241 -6.38 1.70 16.95
CA ILE A 241 -6.25 0.51 17.81
C ILE A 241 -5.05 0.56 18.76
N ASN A 242 -4.44 1.74 18.95
CA ASN A 242 -3.28 1.96 19.83
C ASN A 242 -2.01 1.18 19.43
N CYS A 243 -1.89 0.87 18.14
CA CYS A 243 -0.66 0.34 17.55
C CYS A 243 0.25 1.50 17.12
N MET A 244 1.56 1.21 17.02
CA MET A 244 2.55 2.20 16.61
C MET A 244 3.11 1.85 15.22
N PRO A 245 2.87 2.71 14.22
CA PRO A 245 3.41 2.49 12.89
C PRO A 245 4.93 2.63 12.88
N PHE A 246 5.62 1.88 12.02
CA PHE A 246 7.05 2.08 11.80
C PHE A 246 7.28 3.36 10.97
N LYS A 247 7.74 4.42 11.64
CA LYS A 247 8.07 5.71 11.02
C LYS A 247 9.55 6.04 11.13
N ALA A 248 10.04 6.85 10.21
CA ALA A 248 11.41 7.36 10.19
C ALA A 248 11.45 8.87 9.87
N PRO A 249 12.56 9.58 10.20
CA PRO A 249 12.69 11.00 9.91
C PRO A 249 12.45 11.35 8.44
N SER A 250 11.69 12.43 8.22
CA SER A 250 11.51 13.02 6.90
C SER A 250 12.77 13.76 6.46
N LEU A 251 13.18 13.55 5.21
CA LEU A 251 14.21 14.37 4.56
C LEU A 251 13.65 15.65 3.92
N MET A 252 12.33 15.86 3.99
CA MET A 252 11.66 17.07 3.47
C MET A 252 11.48 18.13 4.55
N GLU A 253 11.37 17.74 5.82
CA GLU A 253 11.15 18.66 6.94
C GLU A 253 11.69 18.10 8.28
N PRO A 254 12.55 18.87 8.99
CA PRO A 254 13.13 18.43 10.26
C PRO A 254 12.08 18.16 11.35
N GLY A 255 12.30 17.11 12.13
CA GLY A 255 11.47 16.76 13.29
C GLY A 255 10.16 16.05 12.96
N VAL A 256 9.85 15.83 11.68
CA VAL A 256 8.69 15.06 11.24
C VAL A 256 9.07 13.61 11.00
N LEU A 257 8.22 12.69 11.45
CA LEU A 257 8.34 11.26 11.17
C LEU A 257 7.27 10.85 10.16
N LEU A 258 7.69 10.11 9.13
CA LEU A 258 6.83 9.58 8.08
C LEU A 258 6.88 8.06 8.06
N GLY A 259 5.75 7.43 7.73
CA GLY A 259 5.76 6.03 7.32
C GLY A 259 6.28 5.91 5.90
N SER A 260 6.54 4.68 5.48
CA SER A 260 6.74 4.35 4.06
C SER A 260 6.32 2.91 3.82
N MET A 261 6.04 2.58 2.57
CA MET A 261 5.77 1.20 2.16
C MET A 261 6.93 0.27 2.53
N ALA A 262 8.17 0.69 2.32
CA ALA A 262 9.32 -0.13 2.66
C ALA A 262 9.46 -0.38 4.17
N LEU A 263 9.17 0.63 5.00
CA LEU A 263 9.15 0.47 6.46
C LEU A 263 8.04 -0.49 6.90
N ASN A 264 6.85 -0.37 6.31
CA ASN A 264 5.75 -1.29 6.55
C ASN A 264 6.12 -2.73 6.17
N GLU A 265 6.73 -2.96 5.00
CA GLU A 265 7.15 -4.30 4.58
C GLU A 265 8.30 -4.87 5.41
N LEU A 266 9.20 -4.02 5.94
CA LEU A 266 10.19 -4.43 6.92
C LEU A 266 9.54 -4.88 8.23
N GLN A 267 8.56 -4.13 8.75
CA GLN A 267 7.82 -4.50 9.96
C GLN A 267 6.95 -5.76 9.71
N ALA A 268 6.30 -5.86 8.55
CA ALA A 268 5.47 -7.00 8.14
C ALA A 268 6.24 -8.32 8.02
N SER A 269 7.57 -8.26 7.82
CA SER A 269 8.43 -9.45 7.90
C SER A 269 8.42 -10.15 9.27
N ARG A 270 7.95 -9.45 10.32
CA ARG A 270 7.80 -9.98 11.68
C ARG A 270 6.44 -10.60 11.96
N GLN A 271 5.51 -10.56 11.00
CA GLN A 271 4.17 -11.10 11.21
C GLN A 271 4.18 -12.63 11.30
N CYS A 272 3.48 -13.17 12.30
CA CYS A 272 3.29 -14.60 12.44
C CYS A 272 2.24 -15.13 11.45
N PRO A 273 2.31 -16.41 11.05
CA PRO A 273 1.28 -17.05 10.24
C PRO A 273 -0.12 -16.98 10.87
N PRO A 274 -1.19 -16.87 10.07
CA PRO A 274 -1.18 -16.81 8.60
C PRO A 274 -0.75 -15.43 8.07
N VAL A 275 0.20 -15.43 7.13
CA VAL A 275 0.71 -14.22 6.48
C VAL A 275 0.12 -14.12 5.08
N ALA A 276 -0.49 -12.99 4.75
CA ALA A 276 -0.92 -12.68 3.40
C ALA A 276 0.33 -12.36 2.55
N LEU A 277 0.53 -13.16 1.52
CA LEU A 277 1.61 -13.01 0.54
C LEU A 277 0.98 -13.08 -0.84
N VAL A 278 1.52 -12.32 -1.80
CA VAL A 278 0.95 -12.14 -3.15
C VAL A 278 0.65 -13.50 -3.80
N PRO A 279 -0.63 -13.88 -3.98
CA PRO A 279 -1.00 -15.14 -4.62
C PRO A 279 -0.72 -15.06 -6.12
N PHE A 280 -0.56 -16.20 -6.80
CA PHE A 280 -0.28 -16.16 -8.25
C PHE A 280 -1.46 -15.70 -9.12
N SER A 281 -2.66 -15.60 -8.54
CA SER A 281 -3.86 -15.10 -9.21
C SER A 281 -4.06 -13.59 -9.05
N ASP A 282 -3.20 -12.94 -8.28
CA ASP A 282 -3.25 -11.49 -8.09
C ASP A 282 -3.13 -10.80 -9.47
N PRO A 283 -4.05 -9.88 -9.82
CA PRO A 283 -4.07 -9.23 -11.13
C PRO A 283 -2.73 -8.59 -11.51
N MET A 284 -1.98 -8.13 -10.52
CA MET A 284 -0.71 -7.42 -10.70
C MET A 284 0.42 -8.36 -11.15
N VAL A 285 0.28 -9.66 -10.93
CA VAL A 285 1.31 -10.67 -11.22
C VAL A 285 0.92 -11.68 -12.29
N LEU A 286 -0.22 -11.47 -12.95
CA LEU A 286 -0.58 -12.20 -14.16
C LEU A 286 0.22 -11.69 -15.37
N SER A 287 0.70 -12.60 -16.20
CA SER A 287 1.31 -12.29 -17.50
C SER A 287 0.39 -12.80 -18.59
N ASN A 288 -0.11 -11.89 -19.45
CA ASN A 288 -1.14 -12.20 -20.45
C ASN A 288 -2.35 -12.95 -19.84
N ASN A 289 -2.84 -12.48 -18.68
CA ASN A 289 -3.93 -13.07 -17.90
C ASN A 289 -3.68 -14.53 -17.44
N LYS A 290 -2.43 -14.97 -17.37
CA LYS A 290 -2.03 -16.30 -16.90
C LYS A 290 -1.06 -16.21 -15.72
N PRO A 291 -1.06 -17.18 -14.79
CA PRO A 291 -0.09 -17.23 -13.70
C PRO A 291 1.35 -17.26 -14.21
N SER A 292 2.22 -16.44 -13.60
CA SER A 292 3.64 -16.37 -13.96
C SER A 292 4.53 -16.40 -12.73
N LEU A 293 5.30 -17.49 -12.58
CA LEU A 293 6.26 -17.61 -11.47
C LEU A 293 7.27 -16.46 -11.47
N LYS A 294 7.72 -16.05 -12.66
CA LYS A 294 8.68 -14.95 -12.82
C LYS A 294 8.06 -13.63 -12.35
N LYS A 295 6.82 -13.33 -12.73
CA LYS A 295 6.16 -12.06 -12.38
C LYS A 295 5.80 -12.00 -10.90
N VAL A 296 5.33 -13.11 -10.32
CA VAL A 296 5.12 -13.22 -8.85
C VAL A 296 6.41 -12.94 -8.10
N ASN A 297 7.52 -13.58 -8.48
CA ASN A 297 8.80 -13.38 -7.80
C ASN A 297 9.40 -11.98 -8.02
N ALA A 298 9.17 -11.38 -9.19
CA ALA A 298 9.59 -10.00 -9.47
C ALA A 298 8.85 -9.02 -8.55
N TYR A 299 7.52 -9.18 -8.41
CA TYR A 299 6.71 -8.36 -7.51
C TYR A 299 7.10 -8.59 -6.05
N ARG A 300 7.11 -9.84 -5.58
CA ARG A 300 7.46 -10.20 -4.19
C ARG A 300 8.82 -9.66 -3.77
N ARG A 301 9.79 -9.64 -4.68
CA ARG A 301 11.11 -9.04 -4.43
C ARG A 301 11.03 -7.54 -4.19
N GLY A 302 10.19 -6.83 -4.94
CA GLY A 302 9.95 -5.39 -4.79
C GLY A 302 9.27 -4.99 -3.49
N VAL A 303 8.62 -5.96 -2.81
CA VAL A 303 7.86 -5.77 -1.56
C VAL A 303 8.40 -6.62 -0.40
N ASN A 304 9.65 -7.08 -0.47
CA ASN A 304 10.33 -7.86 0.58
C ASN A 304 9.60 -9.15 1.02
N GLN A 305 8.83 -9.78 0.13
CA GLN A 305 8.14 -11.04 0.41
C GLN A 305 9.01 -12.26 0.03
N PRO A 306 8.85 -13.41 0.70
CA PRO A 306 9.57 -14.63 0.34
C PRO A 306 9.27 -15.06 -1.10
N LEU A 307 10.34 -15.38 -1.84
CA LEU A 307 10.24 -15.93 -3.20
C LEU A 307 9.73 -17.37 -3.18
N ILE A 308 9.13 -17.79 -4.28
CA ILE A 308 8.61 -19.14 -4.48
C ILE A 308 9.40 -19.86 -5.57
N SER A 309 9.55 -21.18 -5.43
CA SER A 309 10.15 -22.04 -6.45
C SER A 309 9.11 -22.61 -7.42
N ASN A 310 7.83 -22.62 -7.03
CA ASN A 310 6.71 -23.06 -7.87
C ASN A 310 5.39 -22.41 -7.44
N LEU A 311 4.42 -22.37 -8.35
CA LEU A 311 3.14 -21.67 -8.14
C LEU A 311 2.29 -22.27 -7.01
N ASN A 312 2.44 -23.54 -6.64
CA ASN A 312 1.63 -24.12 -5.56
C ASN A 312 1.89 -23.44 -4.20
N GLN A 313 3.05 -22.83 -4.02
CA GLN A 313 3.41 -22.05 -2.82
C GLN A 313 2.69 -20.69 -2.72
N ALA A 314 1.98 -20.27 -3.78
CA ALA A 314 1.19 -19.03 -3.82
C ALA A 314 -0.27 -19.31 -4.20
N SER A 315 -0.84 -20.40 -3.67
CA SER A 315 -2.18 -20.89 -4.00
C SER A 315 -3.31 -19.90 -3.68
N PRO A 316 -4.12 -19.47 -4.66
CA PRO A 316 -5.30 -18.62 -4.46
C PRO A 316 -6.34 -19.27 -3.54
N LYS A 317 -6.51 -20.59 -3.64
CA LYS A 317 -7.45 -21.32 -2.78
C LYS A 317 -7.02 -21.30 -1.31
N ALA A 318 -5.72 -21.45 -1.04
CA ALA A 318 -5.20 -21.33 0.32
C ALA A 318 -5.29 -19.88 0.84
N TYR A 319 -5.01 -18.92 -0.04
CA TYR A 319 -5.15 -17.49 0.25
C TYR A 319 -6.60 -17.15 0.67
N CYS A 320 -7.58 -17.48 -0.16
CA CYS A 320 -9.01 -17.24 0.14
C CYS A 320 -9.49 -17.94 1.41
N LYS A 321 -9.01 -19.16 1.69
CA LYS A 321 -9.33 -19.86 2.95
C LYS A 321 -8.83 -19.09 4.16
N ASN A 322 -7.60 -18.57 4.11
CA ASN A 322 -7.09 -17.73 5.19
C ASN A 322 -7.81 -16.39 5.26
N TYR A 323 -8.10 -15.78 4.11
CA TYR A 323 -8.79 -14.49 4.06
C TYR A 323 -10.16 -14.55 4.74
N GLY A 324 -10.98 -15.56 4.40
CA GLY A 324 -12.31 -15.73 5.00
C GLY A 324 -12.26 -16.20 6.46
N ARG A 325 -11.19 -16.88 6.87
CA ARG A 325 -11.01 -17.34 8.24
C ARG A 325 -10.54 -16.24 9.18
N VAL A 326 -9.69 -15.33 8.70
CA VAL A 326 -8.96 -14.38 9.54
C VAL A 326 -9.59 -12.99 9.51
N ALA A 327 -9.98 -12.50 8.34
CA ALA A 327 -10.38 -11.11 8.20
C ALA A 327 -11.68 -10.78 8.95
N PRO A 328 -12.79 -11.55 8.81
CA PRO A 328 -14.03 -11.23 9.50
C PRO A 328 -13.93 -11.16 11.03
N PRO A 329 -13.40 -12.19 11.74
CA PRO A 329 -13.30 -12.12 13.20
C PRO A 329 -12.32 -11.04 13.68
N TYR A 330 -11.28 -10.73 12.90
CA TYR A 330 -10.36 -9.63 13.23
C TYR A 330 -11.06 -8.28 13.16
N ILE A 331 -11.71 -7.97 12.03
CA ILE A 331 -12.40 -6.67 11.83
C ILE A 331 -13.52 -6.51 12.86
N GLU A 332 -14.27 -7.58 13.16
CA GLU A 332 -15.29 -7.58 14.22
C GLU A 332 -14.67 -7.30 15.60
N GLY A 333 -13.54 -7.94 15.93
CA GLY A 333 -12.85 -7.79 17.21
C GLY A 333 -12.36 -6.36 17.49
N ILE A 334 -11.95 -5.61 16.47
CA ILE A 334 -11.52 -4.21 16.61
C ILE A 334 -12.63 -3.19 16.34
N ALA A 335 -13.84 -3.62 15.99
CA ALA A 335 -14.92 -2.76 15.50
C ALA A 335 -15.25 -1.58 16.43
N LYS A 336 -15.25 -1.80 17.76
CA LYS A 336 -15.52 -0.76 18.77
C LYS A 336 -14.54 0.42 18.73
N TYR A 337 -13.33 0.20 18.21
CA TYR A 337 -12.29 1.21 18.08
C TYR A 337 -12.41 1.92 16.73
N ILE A 338 -12.45 1.15 15.64
CA ILE A 338 -12.40 1.70 14.28
C ILE A 338 -13.73 2.33 13.84
N VAL A 339 -14.87 2.01 14.45
CA VAL A 339 -16.14 2.70 14.15
C VAL A 339 -16.11 4.20 14.48
N LYS A 340 -15.23 4.61 15.41
CA LYS A 340 -15.05 6.00 15.83
C LYS A 340 -14.05 6.77 14.96
N ALA A 341 -13.28 6.07 14.12
CA ALA A 341 -12.29 6.66 13.24
C ALA A 341 -12.93 7.08 11.91
N PRO A 342 -12.44 8.18 11.29
CA PRO A 342 -12.90 8.62 9.98
C PRO A 342 -12.57 7.56 8.91
N SER A 343 -13.39 7.52 7.85
CA SER A 343 -13.06 6.71 6.68
C SER A 343 -11.85 7.30 5.93
N PRO A 344 -10.93 6.47 5.41
CA PRO A 344 -9.90 6.90 4.47
C PRO A 344 -10.47 7.51 3.18
N ASP A 345 -11.63 7.02 2.74
CA ASP A 345 -12.39 7.53 1.62
C ASP A 345 -13.85 7.75 2.08
N ALA A 346 -14.21 9.02 2.28
CA ALA A 346 -15.55 9.41 2.73
C ALA A 346 -16.64 9.21 1.67
N ALA A 347 -16.26 9.05 0.40
CA ALA A 347 -17.19 8.71 -0.68
C ALA A 347 -17.44 7.20 -0.76
N ALA A 348 -16.47 6.39 -0.33
CA ALA A 348 -16.66 4.96 -0.20
C ALA A 348 -17.43 4.59 1.08
N ALA A 349 -17.11 5.17 2.23
CA ALA A 349 -17.64 4.74 3.51
C ALA A 349 -17.73 5.87 4.54
N ASN A 350 -18.65 5.76 5.51
CA ASN A 350 -18.88 6.83 6.49
C ASN A 350 -17.95 6.79 7.72
N ASN A 351 -17.31 5.65 7.99
CA ASN A 351 -16.30 5.47 9.04
C ASN A 351 -15.35 4.31 8.67
N LEU A 352 -14.25 4.17 9.42
CA LEU A 352 -13.25 3.14 9.14
C LEU A 352 -13.80 1.70 9.25
N LEU A 353 -14.74 1.41 10.17
CA LEU A 353 -15.39 0.08 10.22
C LEU A 353 -16.11 -0.26 8.91
N THR A 354 -16.93 0.67 8.41
CA THR A 354 -17.66 0.48 7.16
C THR A 354 -16.74 0.41 5.94
N PHE A 355 -15.64 1.16 5.96
CA PHE A 355 -14.59 1.07 4.95
C PHE A 355 -13.96 -0.33 4.93
N MET A 356 -13.54 -0.85 6.09
CA MET A 356 -12.95 -2.18 6.20
C MET A 356 -13.92 -3.29 5.75
N GLY A 357 -15.19 -3.19 6.13
CA GLY A 357 -16.21 -4.15 5.69
C GLY A 357 -16.42 -4.12 4.18
N GLN A 358 -16.52 -2.93 3.57
CA GLN A 358 -16.64 -2.76 2.12
C GLN A 358 -15.42 -3.29 1.38
N ARG A 359 -14.22 -2.93 1.85
CA ARG A 359 -12.94 -3.39 1.31
C ARG A 359 -12.90 -4.91 1.27
N TYR A 360 -13.17 -5.56 2.41
CA TYR A 360 -13.21 -7.02 2.48
C TYR A 360 -14.23 -7.65 1.50
N ALA A 361 -15.48 -7.15 1.50
CA ALA A 361 -16.54 -7.74 0.68
C ALA A 361 -16.23 -7.60 -0.82
N ALA A 362 -15.68 -6.47 -1.25
CA ALA A 362 -15.25 -6.27 -2.63
C ALA A 362 -14.07 -7.18 -3.01
N SER A 363 -13.03 -7.22 -2.17
CA SER A 363 -11.85 -8.05 -2.40
C SER A 363 -12.17 -9.55 -2.40
N TRP A 364 -13.14 -10.01 -1.61
CA TRP A 364 -13.62 -11.40 -1.64
C TRP A 364 -14.07 -11.82 -3.05
N VAL A 365 -14.79 -10.93 -3.74
CA VAL A 365 -15.28 -11.17 -5.11
C VAL A 365 -14.15 -10.97 -6.12
N ASN A 366 -13.36 -9.91 -5.99
CA ASN A 366 -12.32 -9.56 -6.96
C ASN A 366 -11.17 -10.59 -6.98
N LEU A 367 -10.85 -11.19 -5.83
CA LEU A 367 -9.92 -12.32 -5.72
C LEU A 367 -10.53 -13.67 -6.15
N GLY A 368 -11.83 -13.69 -6.49
CA GLY A 368 -12.57 -14.89 -6.89
C GLY A 368 -12.77 -15.91 -5.77
N CYS A 369 -12.71 -15.47 -4.50
CA CYS A 369 -12.83 -16.36 -3.34
C CYS A 369 -14.21 -17.01 -3.26
N ASP A 370 -15.24 -16.31 -3.71
CA ASP A 370 -16.60 -16.82 -3.85
C ASP A 370 -16.67 -18.06 -4.75
N LYS A 371 -16.02 -18.01 -5.90
CA LYS A 371 -15.96 -19.10 -6.88
C LYS A 371 -15.03 -20.22 -6.41
N LEU A 372 -13.85 -19.87 -5.90
CA LEU A 372 -12.83 -20.83 -5.45
C LEU A 372 -13.29 -21.68 -4.26
N LEU A 373 -14.09 -21.08 -3.37
CA LEU A 373 -14.57 -21.72 -2.15
C LEU A 373 -16.05 -22.10 -2.20
N LYS A 374 -16.78 -21.68 -3.25
CA LYS A 374 -18.24 -21.84 -3.37
C LYS A 374 -18.97 -21.28 -2.14
N LYS A 375 -18.54 -20.09 -1.69
CA LYS A 375 -18.98 -19.47 -0.44
C LYS A 375 -19.13 -17.96 -0.61
N THR A 376 -20.27 -17.41 -0.19
CA THR A 376 -20.44 -15.95 -0.13
C THR A 376 -19.53 -15.31 0.90
N SER A 377 -19.33 -13.99 0.80
CA SER A 377 -18.63 -13.20 1.81
C SER A 377 -19.24 -13.41 3.21
N ASP A 378 -18.40 -13.50 4.24
CA ASP A 378 -18.83 -13.55 5.65
C ASP A 378 -19.19 -12.15 6.21
N ILE A 379 -18.99 -11.11 5.41
CA ILE A 379 -19.38 -9.74 5.73
C ILE A 379 -20.34 -9.22 4.65
N THR A 380 -21.49 -8.71 5.09
CA THR A 380 -22.41 -7.96 4.24
C THR A 380 -22.34 -6.47 4.58
N VAL A 381 -22.40 -5.62 3.55
CA VAL A 381 -22.32 -4.17 3.68
C VAL A 381 -23.60 -3.53 3.17
N THR A 382 -24.17 -2.63 3.96
CA THR A 382 -25.30 -1.79 3.52
C THR A 382 -24.76 -0.44 3.08
N THR A 383 -25.18 -0.01 1.89
CA THR A 383 -24.84 1.30 1.34
C THR A 383 -26.05 2.24 1.36
N LYS A 384 -25.76 3.55 1.42
CA LYS A 384 -26.73 4.63 1.20
C LYS A 384 -26.10 5.60 0.23
N ASN A 385 -26.72 5.79 -0.95
CA ASN A 385 -26.19 6.62 -2.03
C ASN A 385 -24.75 6.23 -2.44
N GLY A 386 -24.46 4.93 -2.51
CA GLY A 386 -23.13 4.41 -2.85
C GLY A 386 -22.12 4.39 -1.70
N VAL A 387 -22.41 5.05 -0.57
CA VAL A 387 -21.53 5.08 0.61
C VAL A 387 -21.86 3.94 1.56
N ALA A 388 -20.90 3.13 1.99
CA ALA A 388 -21.10 2.14 3.05
C ALA A 388 -21.43 2.82 4.39
N VAL A 389 -22.53 2.38 5.00
CA VAL A 389 -23.05 2.95 6.25
C VAL A 389 -23.26 1.91 7.36
N LYS A 390 -23.24 0.62 7.03
CA LYS A 390 -23.39 -0.47 7.99
C LYS A 390 -22.68 -1.72 7.51
N VAL A 391 -22.13 -2.48 8.47
CA VAL A 391 -21.49 -3.78 8.27
C VAL A 391 -22.22 -4.82 9.11
N HIS A 392 -22.43 -6.01 8.56
CA HIS A 392 -22.97 -7.17 9.25
C HIS A 392 -22.04 -8.37 9.10
N PHE A 393 -21.64 -8.96 10.23
CA PHE A 393 -20.78 -10.14 10.28
C PHE A 393 -21.65 -11.39 10.40
N HIS A 394 -21.52 -12.31 9.46
CA HIS A 394 -22.20 -13.60 9.46
C HIS A 394 -21.35 -14.52 10.32
N GLN A 395 -21.56 -14.52 11.63
CA GLN A 395 -20.71 -15.21 12.60
C GLN A 395 -20.21 -16.57 12.11
N SER A 396 -18.88 -16.72 12.03
CA SER A 396 -18.25 -18.03 11.91
C SER A 396 -18.50 -18.76 13.22
N LYS A 397 -19.20 -19.91 13.19
CA LYS A 397 -19.30 -20.79 14.36
C LYS A 397 -17.89 -20.95 14.97
N PRO A 398 -17.74 -20.87 16.31
CA PRO A 398 -16.43 -21.02 16.93
C PRO A 398 -15.84 -22.39 16.54
N ILE A 399 -14.72 -22.38 15.83
CA ILE A 399 -13.94 -23.60 15.59
C ILE A 399 -13.22 -23.88 16.90
N LYS A 400 -13.56 -25.00 17.55
CA LYS A 400 -12.86 -25.50 18.75
C LYS A 400 -11.35 -25.52 18.46
N GLY A 401 -10.59 -24.74 19.20
CA GLY A 401 -9.14 -24.76 19.14
C GLY A 401 -8.63 -26.16 19.46
N HIS A 402 -7.71 -26.67 18.65
CA HIS A 402 -6.88 -27.80 19.07
C HIS A 402 -6.18 -27.39 20.36
N SER A 403 -6.44 -28.12 21.44
CA SER A 403 -5.70 -28.01 22.68
C SER A 403 -4.23 -28.27 22.41
N GLU A 404 -3.38 -27.31 22.75
CA GLU A 404 -1.95 -27.54 22.90
C GLU A 404 -1.74 -28.65 23.94
N SER A 405 -1.11 -29.74 23.51
CA SER A 405 -0.60 -30.78 24.38
C SER A 405 0.49 -30.19 25.28
N ASN A 406 0.16 -30.08 26.56
CA ASN A 406 1.03 -29.66 27.65
C ASN A 406 2.18 -30.68 27.84
N PRO A 407 3.48 -30.34 27.67
CA PRO A 407 4.56 -31.24 28.06
C PRO A 407 4.92 -30.94 29.52
N GLY A 408 4.16 -31.54 30.44
CA GLY A 408 4.52 -31.58 31.85
C GLY A 408 5.76 -32.44 32.07
N LYS A 409 6.94 -31.80 32.11
CA LYS A 409 8.13 -32.33 32.78
C LYS A 409 7.81 -32.50 34.26
N LYS A 410 7.85 -33.74 34.76
CA LYS A 410 8.06 -34.00 36.18
C LYS A 410 9.56 -33.97 36.45
N TYR A 411 9.96 -33.18 37.44
CA TYR A 411 11.11 -33.50 38.27
C TYR A 411 10.68 -34.66 39.17
N ASP A 412 11.37 -35.79 39.02
CA ASP A 412 12.00 -36.58 40.08
C ASP A 412 13.13 -37.39 39.43
#